data_AF-A0AAE1W064-F1
#
_entry.id   AF-A0AAE1W064-F1
#
_cell.length_a   1.000
_cell.length_b   1.000
_cell.length_c   1.000
_cell.angle_alpha   90.00
_cell.angle_beta   90.00
_cell.angle_gamma   90.00
#
_symmetry.space_group_name_H-M   'P 1'
#
loop_
_entity.id
_entity.type
_entity.pdbx_description
1 polymer ?
#
loop_
_entity_poly.entity_id
_entity_poly.type
_entity_poly.pdbx_seq_one_letter_code
_entity_poly.pdbx_strand_id
1 'polypeptide(L)'
;MYQMDVKSAFLNSYIDEEIYVEQPQGFIANGSEEKVLRLKKALYGLKQAPRAWYSRIDKYFMDRGFRRSLSEPTLYIKSQGNDTLIVSLYVDDLIYTGNNEKMIQDFKEDMMKTFEMSDLGLMHFFLGIEINQEKEEYLYVKGSTRRLYSRSSK
;
A
#
# COMPACT_ATOMS: atom_id res chain seq x y z
N MET A 1 9.26 14.02 -4.82
CA MET A 1 8.86 12.63 -4.53
C MET A 1 7.64 12.64 -3.62
N TYR A 2 6.65 11.81 -3.95
CA TYR A 2 5.33 11.82 -3.32
C TYR A 2 5.06 10.50 -2.60
N GLN A 3 4.11 10.53 -1.67
CA GLN A 3 3.71 9.37 -0.88
C GLN A 3 2.18 9.23 -0.83
N MET A 4 1.73 7.99 -0.93
CA MET A 4 0.35 7.59 -0.67
C MET A 4 0.36 6.37 0.26
N ASP A 5 -0.70 6.23 1.05
CA ASP A 5 -0.92 5.09 1.94
C ASP A 5 -2.20 4.35 1.53
N VAL A 6 -2.13 3.03 1.47
CA VAL A 6 -3.28 2.17 1.16
C VAL A 6 -4.01 1.86 2.45
N LYS A 7 -5.25 2.33 2.59
CA LYS A 7 -6.06 2.00 3.76
C LYS A 7 -6.42 0.53 3.74
N SER A 8 -6.08 -0.17 4.82
CA SER A 8 -6.40 -1.58 5.01
C SER A 8 -6.04 -2.44 3.79
N ALA A 9 -4.76 -2.45 3.39
CA ALA A 9 -4.33 -3.05 2.13
C ALA A 9 -4.80 -4.50 1.92
N PHE A 10 -4.89 -5.30 2.99
CA PHE A 10 -5.40 -6.67 2.89
C PHE A 10 -6.90 -6.73 2.53
N LEU A 11 -7.71 -5.80 3.04
CA LEU A 11 -9.13 -5.68 2.67
C LEU A 11 -9.33 -5.21 1.22
N ASN A 12 -8.26 -4.70 0.61
CA ASN A 12 -8.16 -4.51 -0.81
C ASN A 12 -7.73 -5.79 -1.52
N SER A 13 -7.89 -7.01 -1.01
CA SER A 13 -7.62 -8.21 -1.82
C SER A 13 -8.66 -9.28 -1.60
N TYR A 14 -8.93 -10.04 -2.66
CA TYR A 14 -9.75 -11.25 -2.59
C TYR A 14 -8.85 -12.43 -2.23
N ILE A 15 -9.42 -13.40 -1.53
CA ILE A 15 -8.75 -14.66 -1.24
C ILE A 15 -9.27 -15.71 -2.22
N ASP A 16 -8.36 -16.49 -2.79
CA ASP A 16 -8.72 -17.59 -3.70
C ASP A 16 -9.08 -18.85 -2.90
N GLU A 17 -8.50 -19.00 -1.70
CA GLU A 17 -8.78 -20.12 -0.82
C GLU A 17 -10.10 -19.95 -0.08
N GLU A 18 -10.79 -21.06 0.15
CA GLU A 18 -11.99 -21.07 0.96
C GLU A 18 -11.64 -21.14 2.44
N ILE A 19 -11.83 -20.01 3.13
CA ILE A 19 -11.47 -19.85 4.53
C ILE A 19 -12.70 -19.47 5.34
N TYR A 20 -12.88 -20.21 6.43
CA TYR A 20 -13.95 -20.01 7.39
C TYR A 20 -13.37 -19.53 8.71
N VAL A 21 -14.07 -18.62 9.36
CA VAL A 21 -13.73 -18.13 10.70
C VAL A 21 -14.94 -18.24 11.61
N GLU A 22 -14.67 -18.40 12.91
CA GLU A 22 -15.72 -18.32 13.92
C GLU A 22 -16.38 -16.93 13.90
N GLN A 23 -17.65 -16.90 14.28
CA GLN A 23 -18.37 -15.63 14.40
C GLN A 23 -17.76 -14.80 15.54
N PRO A 24 -17.33 -13.56 15.28
CA PRO A 24 -16.78 -12.72 16.34
C PRO A 24 -17.85 -12.40 17.38
N GLN A 25 -17.42 -12.25 18.64
CA GLN A 25 -18.30 -11.91 19.73
C GLN A 25 -19.07 -10.62 19.39
N GLY A 26 -20.40 -10.64 19.56
CA GLY A 26 -21.29 -9.52 19.20
C GLY A 26 -21.82 -9.54 17.76
N PHE A 27 -21.36 -10.47 16.91
CA PHE A 27 -21.85 -10.67 15.54
C PHE A 27 -22.52 -12.04 15.32
N ILE A 28 -22.73 -12.79 16.40
CA ILE A 28 -23.38 -14.10 16.35
C ILE A 28 -24.87 -13.88 16.03
N ALA A 29 -25.35 -14.46 14.95
CA ALA A 29 -26.75 -14.39 14.57
C ALA A 29 -27.60 -15.40 15.36
N ASN A 30 -28.71 -14.95 15.95
CA ASN A 30 -29.64 -15.82 16.69
C ASN A 30 -30.13 -16.98 15.80
N GLY A 31 -30.06 -18.20 16.33
CA GLY A 31 -30.42 -19.43 15.60
C GLY A 31 -29.38 -19.86 14.57
N SER A 32 -28.16 -19.32 14.63
CA SER A 32 -27.03 -19.67 13.78
C SER A 32 -25.72 -19.68 14.57
N GLU A 33 -25.79 -19.92 15.88
CA GLU A 33 -24.68 -19.85 16.82
C GLU A 33 -23.53 -20.81 16.44
N GLU A 34 -23.86 -21.98 15.86
CA GLU A 34 -22.88 -22.98 15.42
C GLU A 34 -22.32 -22.73 14.02
N LYS A 35 -22.76 -21.68 13.31
CA LYS A 35 -22.27 -21.39 11.97
C LYS A 35 -20.93 -20.66 11.99
N VAL A 36 -20.22 -20.78 10.87
CA VAL A 36 -18.97 -20.07 10.59
C VAL A 36 -19.16 -19.07 9.45
N LEU A 37 -18.33 -18.03 9.43
CA LEU A 37 -18.34 -17.01 8.38
C LEU A 37 -17.32 -17.38 7.32
N ARG A 38 -17.73 -17.35 6.05
CA ARG A 38 -16.80 -17.48 4.93
C ARG A 38 -16.19 -16.13 4.58
N LEU A 39 -14.87 -16.05 4.61
CA LEU A 39 -14.15 -14.86 4.20
C LEU A 39 -14.18 -14.71 2.68
N LYS A 40 -14.45 -13.50 2.19
CA LYS A 40 -14.37 -13.14 0.76
C LYS A 40 -13.15 -12.28 0.44
N LYS A 41 -12.61 -11.61 1.45
CA LYS A 41 -11.48 -10.69 1.35
C LYS A 41 -10.42 -11.08 2.37
N ALA A 42 -9.18 -10.72 2.10
CA ALA A 42 -8.10 -11.01 3.03
C ALA A 42 -8.21 -10.13 4.28
N LEU A 43 -8.02 -10.74 5.46
CA LEU A 43 -8.01 -10.07 6.75
C LEU A 43 -6.61 -10.09 7.36
N TYR A 44 -6.34 -9.13 8.25
CA TYR A 44 -5.14 -9.17 9.08
C TYR A 44 -5.06 -10.47 9.88
N GLY A 45 -3.85 -11.01 10.03
CA GLY A 45 -3.59 -12.28 10.70
C GLY A 45 -3.70 -13.51 9.80
N LEU A 46 -4.26 -13.39 8.59
CA LEU A 46 -4.23 -14.47 7.60
C LEU A 46 -2.85 -14.58 6.97
N LYS A 47 -2.28 -15.79 6.98
CA LYS A 47 -0.95 -16.08 6.37
C LYS A 47 -0.86 -15.71 4.89
N GLN A 48 -1.98 -15.78 4.17
CA GLN A 48 -2.06 -15.49 2.72
C GLN A 48 -2.42 -14.04 2.40
N ALA A 49 -2.82 -13.22 3.38
CA ALA A 49 -3.23 -11.84 3.13
C ALA A 49 -2.14 -10.98 2.46
N PRO A 50 -0.85 -11.04 2.87
CA PRO A 50 0.20 -10.30 2.19
C PRO A 50 0.37 -10.69 0.73
N ARG A 51 0.25 -11.99 0.41
CA ARG A 51 0.38 -12.52 -0.94
C ARG A 51 -0.80 -12.10 -1.82
N ALA A 52 -2.02 -12.19 -1.29
CA ALA A 52 -3.24 -11.77 -1.99
C ALA A 52 -3.19 -10.28 -2.33
N TRP A 53 -2.75 -9.45 -1.38
CA TRP A 53 -2.53 -8.03 -1.60
C TRP A 53 -1.49 -7.76 -2.69
N TYR A 54 -0.27 -8.33 -2.55
CA TYR A 54 0.79 -8.15 -3.54
C TYR A 54 0.34 -8.58 -4.93
N SER A 55 -0.38 -9.69 -5.06
CA SER A 55 -0.89 -10.16 -6.34
C SER A 55 -1.90 -9.20 -6.98
N ARG A 56 -2.78 -8.57 -6.19
CA ARG A 56 -3.77 -7.62 -6.74
C ARG A 56 -3.08 -6.34 -7.22
N ILE A 57 -2.18 -5.77 -6.41
CA ILE A 57 -1.52 -4.52 -6.77
C ILE A 57 -0.49 -4.70 -7.88
N ASP A 58 0.21 -5.83 -7.92
CA ASP A 58 1.08 -6.18 -9.03
C ASP A 58 0.29 -6.27 -10.35
N LYS A 59 -0.83 -7.01 -10.34
CA LYS A 59 -1.72 -7.08 -11.50
C LYS A 59 -2.19 -5.71 -11.96
N TYR A 60 -2.59 -4.85 -11.00
CA TYR A 60 -2.92 -3.46 -11.30
C TYR A 60 -1.78 -2.76 -12.07
N PHE A 61 -0.55 -2.82 -11.58
CA PHE A 61 0.59 -2.19 -12.24
C PHE A 61 0.83 -2.75 -13.65
N MET A 62 0.81 -4.07 -13.81
CA MET A 62 1.03 -4.71 -15.12
C MET A 62 -0.06 -4.30 -16.11
N ASP A 63 -1.32 -4.26 -15.70
CA ASP A 63 -2.46 -3.85 -16.53
C ASP A 63 -2.37 -2.38 -16.98
N ARG A 64 -1.68 -1.52 -16.20
CA ARG A 64 -1.41 -0.10 -16.55
C ARG A 64 -0.11 0.11 -17.33
N GLY A 65 0.55 -0.97 -17.75
CA GLY A 65 1.77 -0.91 -18.55
C GLY A 65 3.03 -0.57 -17.77
N PHE A 66 3.03 -0.76 -16.44
CA PHE A 66 4.27 -0.73 -15.67
C PHE A 66 5.06 -2.02 -15.90
N ARG A 67 6.37 -1.92 -15.73
CA ARG A 67 7.30 -3.05 -15.72
C ARG A 67 7.91 -3.14 -14.33
N ARG A 68 7.96 -4.36 -13.79
CA ARG A 68 8.62 -4.61 -12.51
C ARG A 68 10.14 -4.59 -12.71
N SER A 69 10.86 -4.03 -11.75
CA SER A 69 12.32 -4.13 -11.72
C SER A 69 12.75 -5.58 -11.51
N LEU A 70 13.79 -6.01 -12.23
CA LEU A 70 14.36 -7.35 -12.07
C LEU A 70 15.14 -7.51 -10.76
N SER A 71 15.71 -6.42 -10.26
CA SER A 71 16.53 -6.43 -9.04
C SER A 71 15.71 -6.18 -7.77
N GLU A 72 14.57 -5.49 -7.89
CA GLU A 72 13.73 -5.11 -6.75
C GLU A 72 12.24 -5.34 -7.08
N PRO A 73 11.63 -6.47 -6.64
CA PRO A 73 10.26 -6.84 -7.01
C PRO A 73 9.17 -5.88 -6.52
N THR A 74 9.50 -4.94 -5.62
CA THR A 74 8.58 -3.91 -5.13
C THR A 74 8.65 -2.60 -5.93
N LEU A 75 9.59 -2.51 -6.88
CA LEU A 75 9.81 -1.33 -7.72
C LEU A 75 9.18 -1.54 -9.11
N TYR A 76 8.38 -0.56 -9.53
CA TYR A 76 7.67 -0.53 -10.80
C TYR A 76 8.04 0.72 -11.59
N ILE A 77 8.24 0.56 -12.89
CA ILE A 77 8.66 1.62 -13.79
C ILE A 77 7.71 1.65 -14.98
N LYS A 78 7.13 2.80 -15.28
CA LYS A 78 6.37 3.04 -16.51
C LYS A 78 7.08 4.11 -17.32
N SER A 79 7.33 3.82 -18.59
CA SER A 79 7.99 4.75 -19.52
C SER A 79 7.10 5.01 -20.73
N GLN A 80 6.99 6.28 -21.12
CA GLN A 80 6.24 6.74 -22.30
C GLN A 80 7.09 7.78 -23.04
N GLY A 81 7.80 7.35 -24.08
CA GLY A 81 8.78 8.21 -24.74
C GLY A 81 9.90 8.59 -23.77
N ASN A 82 10.09 9.89 -23.54
CA ASN A 82 11.05 10.43 -22.57
C ASN A 82 10.47 10.53 -21.14
N ASP A 83 9.17 10.32 -20.98
CA ASP A 83 8.51 10.39 -19.67
C ASP A 83 8.68 9.07 -18.92
N THR A 84 8.93 9.16 -17.62
CA THR A 84 9.12 8.03 -16.72
C THR A 84 8.46 8.30 -15.38
N LEU A 85 7.75 7.28 -14.88
CA LEU A 85 7.18 7.21 -13.55
C LEU A 85 7.73 5.98 -12.85
N ILE A 86 8.28 6.19 -11.67
CA ILE A 86 8.85 5.17 -10.79
C ILE A 86 7.97 5.09 -9.54
N VAL A 87 7.61 3.87 -9.16
CA VAL A 87 6.77 3.59 -8.00
C VAL A 87 7.42 2.48 -7.17
N SER A 88 7.57 2.70 -5.88
CA SER A 88 8.06 1.70 -4.92
C SER A 88 6.97 1.40 -3.91
N LEU A 89 6.69 0.11 -3.70
CA LEU A 89 5.65 -0.36 -2.80
C LEU A 89 6.25 -1.03 -1.55
N TYR A 90 5.91 -0.54 -0.36
CA TYR A 90 6.24 -1.21 0.89
C TYR A 90 4.98 -1.53 1.68
N VAL A 91 4.41 -2.71 1.44
CA VAL A 91 3.16 -3.19 2.05
C VAL A 91 2.01 -2.19 1.84
N ASP A 92 1.78 -1.28 2.78
CA ASP A 92 0.72 -0.27 2.78
C ASP A 92 1.22 1.08 2.24
N ASP A 93 2.53 1.36 2.34
CA ASP A 93 3.16 2.60 1.88
C ASP A 93 3.52 2.54 0.40
N LEU A 94 3.24 3.62 -0.32
CA LEU A 94 3.59 3.78 -1.72
C LEU A 94 4.35 5.09 -1.94
N ILE A 95 5.58 4.97 -2.42
CA ILE A 95 6.37 6.13 -2.85
C ILE A 95 6.38 6.18 -4.37
N TYR A 96 6.24 7.37 -4.93
CA TYR A 96 6.29 7.54 -6.37
C TYR A 96 6.92 8.87 -6.78
N THR A 97 7.55 8.86 -7.94
CA THR A 97 8.19 10.03 -8.54
C THR A 97 8.30 9.86 -10.04
N GLY A 98 8.35 10.96 -10.77
CA GLY A 98 8.51 10.94 -12.21
C GLY A 98 9.02 12.29 -12.73
N ASN A 99 9.32 12.34 -14.03
CA ASN A 99 9.76 13.57 -14.70
C ASN A 99 8.63 14.31 -15.43
N ASN A 100 7.39 13.79 -15.35
CA ASN A 100 6.21 14.37 -16.00
C ASN A 100 5.07 14.55 -14.99
N GLU A 101 4.71 15.79 -14.70
CA GLU A 101 3.69 16.13 -13.68
C GLU A 101 2.31 15.57 -14.03
N LYS A 102 1.94 15.59 -15.32
CA LYS A 102 0.66 15.02 -15.76
C LYS A 102 0.61 13.52 -15.51
N MET A 103 1.68 12.80 -15.83
CA MET A 103 1.78 11.36 -15.59
C MET A 103 1.70 11.01 -14.10
N ILE A 104 2.28 11.85 -13.23
CA ILE A 104 2.19 11.72 -11.77
C ILE A 104 0.75 11.93 -11.29
N GLN A 105 0.08 12.97 -11.80
CA GLN A 105 -1.30 13.29 -11.42
C GLN A 105 -2.29 12.22 -11.91
N ASP A 106 -2.18 11.79 -13.16
CA ASP A 106 -3.00 10.72 -13.74
C ASP A 106 -2.86 9.40 -12.94
N PHE A 107 -1.62 9.07 -12.54
CA PHE A 107 -1.36 7.90 -11.69
C PHE A 107 -2.02 8.01 -10.32
N LYS A 108 -1.88 9.16 -9.66
CA LYS A 108 -2.48 9.42 -8.35
C LYS A 108 -4.00 9.27 -8.40
N GLU A 109 -4.64 9.86 -9.41
CA GLU A 109 -6.09 9.77 -9.59
C GLU A 109 -6.57 8.34 -9.84
N ASP A 110 -5.87 7.57 -10.69
CA ASP A 110 -6.22 6.16 -10.95
C ASP A 110 -6.06 5.29 -9.69
N MET A 111 -4.99 5.53 -8.90
CA MET A 111 -4.76 4.83 -7.63
C MET A 111 -5.87 5.11 -6.62
N MET A 112 -6.21 6.39 -6.39
CA MET A 112 -7.28 6.78 -5.45
C MET A 112 -8.66 6.28 -5.90
N LYS A 113 -8.87 6.08 -7.21
CA LYS A 113 -10.10 5.51 -7.76
C LYS A 113 -10.16 3.99 -7.61
N THR A 114 -9.03 3.31 -7.73
CA THR A 114 -8.97 1.84 -7.76
C THR A 114 -8.87 1.22 -6.36
N PHE A 115 -8.19 1.90 -5.46
CA PHE A 115 -7.95 1.47 -4.09
C PHE A 115 -8.40 2.55 -3.11
N GLU A 116 -8.74 2.14 -1.89
CA GLU A 116 -8.99 3.10 -0.83
C GLU A 116 -7.65 3.67 -0.35
N MET A 117 -7.32 4.88 -0.79
CA MET A 117 -6.02 5.50 -0.55
C MET A 117 -6.13 6.75 0.34
N SER A 118 -5.06 7.05 1.06
CA SER A 118 -4.78 8.36 1.65
C SER A 118 -3.65 9.02 0.85
N ASP A 119 -3.88 10.24 0.36
CA ASP A 119 -2.82 11.05 -0.23
C ASP A 119 -2.05 11.79 0.88
N LEU A 120 -0.75 11.51 0.97
CA LEU A 120 0.14 12.13 1.96
C LEU A 120 0.94 13.28 1.35
N GLY A 121 0.81 13.52 0.05
CA GLY A 121 1.48 14.61 -0.66
C GLY A 121 2.98 14.38 -0.79
N LEU A 122 3.76 15.43 -0.52
CA LEU A 122 5.22 15.33 -0.53
C LEU A 122 5.67 14.41 0.60
N MET A 123 6.55 13.47 0.28
CA MET A 123 7.08 12.53 1.26
C MET A 123 7.95 13.26 2.30
N HIS A 124 7.46 13.33 3.54
CA HIS A 124 8.21 13.87 4.68
C HIS A 124 8.69 12.79 5.64
N PHE A 125 8.07 11.60 5.61
CA PHE A 125 8.43 10.47 6.45
C PHE A 125 8.30 9.17 5.66
N PHE A 126 9.29 8.28 5.75
CA PHE A 126 9.19 6.93 5.20
C PHE A 126 9.84 5.93 6.16
N LEU A 127 9.11 4.88 6.56
CA LEU A 127 9.59 3.85 7.49
C LEU A 127 10.20 4.39 8.80
N GLY A 128 9.64 5.49 9.31
CA GLY A 128 10.12 6.14 10.54
C GLY A 128 11.35 7.05 10.35
N ILE A 129 11.76 7.28 9.10
CA ILE A 129 12.84 8.19 8.73
C ILE A 129 12.22 9.52 8.27
N GLU A 130 12.66 10.63 8.86
CA GLU A 130 12.26 11.97 8.41
C GLU A 130 13.08 12.38 7.19
N ILE A 131 12.40 12.88 6.17
CA ILE A 131 12.96 13.26 4.87
C ILE A 131 12.65 14.73 4.62
N ASN A 132 13.69 15.52 4.39
CA ASN A 132 13.55 16.89 3.89
C ASN A 132 13.90 16.92 2.40
N GLN A 133 12.91 17.30 1.58
CA GLN A 133 13.06 17.46 0.13
C GLN A 133 13.25 18.94 -0.16
N GLU A 134 14.50 19.36 -0.41
CA GLU A 134 14.77 20.70 -0.94
C GLU A 134 14.62 20.69 -2.46
N LYS A 135 14.24 21.83 -3.04
CA LYS A 135 13.97 21.95 -4.49
C LYS A 135 15.21 21.73 -5.36
N GLU A 136 16.39 21.66 -4.77
CA GLU A 136 17.66 21.43 -5.45
C GLU A 136 18.35 20.17 -4.87
N GLU A 137 18.22 19.07 -5.62
CA GLU A 137 19.10 17.89 -5.70
C GLU A 137 19.34 16.99 -4.47
N TYR A 138 19.00 17.39 -3.24
CA TYR A 138 19.37 16.60 -2.05
C TYR A 138 18.17 16.13 -1.22
N LEU A 139 18.15 14.83 -0.92
CA LEU A 139 17.29 14.22 0.10
C LEU A 139 18.07 14.15 1.41
N TYR A 140 17.65 14.91 2.41
CA TYR A 140 18.24 14.81 3.74
C TYR A 140 17.46 13.81 4.58
N VAL A 141 18.17 12.77 5.02
CA VAL A 141 17.67 11.82 6.02
C VAL A 141 18.03 12.33 7.41
N LYS A 142 17.03 12.74 8.20
CA LYS A 142 17.23 12.99 9.63
C LYS A 142 16.98 11.70 10.40
N GLY A 143 18.03 11.19 11.03
CA GLY A 143 17.92 10.07 11.96
C GLY A 143 17.09 10.50 13.18
N SER A 144 15.90 9.94 13.32
CA SER A 144 15.10 10.12 14.54
C SER A 144 15.71 9.29 15.66
N THR A 145 16.47 9.92 16.56
CA THR A 145 16.79 9.36 17.89
C THR A 145 15.54 9.41 18.78
N ARG A 146 14.40 8.85 18.34
CA ARG A 146 13.24 8.66 19.20
C ARG A 146 13.35 7.31 19.86
N ARG A 147 13.82 7.34 21.12
CA ARG A 147 13.68 6.25 22.10
C ARG A 147 12.30 5.61 21.97
N LEU A 148 12.28 4.32 21.69
CA LEU A 148 11.16 3.42 21.94
C LEU A 148 10.86 3.43 23.45
N TYR A 149 10.02 4.33 23.97
CA TYR A 149 9.30 4.17 25.24
C TYR A 149 8.25 5.28 25.38
N SER A 150 6.98 4.98 25.07
CA SER A 150 5.80 5.23 25.91
C SER A 150 4.51 5.11 25.10
N ARG A 151 3.94 3.90 25.11
CA ARG A 151 2.49 3.71 25.03
C ARG A 151 2.07 3.05 26.34
N SER A 152 1.84 3.88 27.36
CA SER A 152 1.02 3.54 28.52
C SER A 152 0.10 4.71 28.81
N SER A 153 -1.20 4.41 28.76
CA SER A 153 -2.32 5.11 29.41
C SER A 153 -2.69 6.51 28.95
N LYS A 154 -3.80 6.62 28.22
CA LYS A 154 -5.12 6.93 28.79
C LYS A 154 -6.23 6.44 27.88
#